data_AF-A0A9W8TDT0-F1
#
_entry.id   AF-A0A9W8TDT0-F1
#
_cell.length_a   1.000
_cell.length_b   1.000
_cell.length_c   1.000
_cell.angle_alpha   90.00
_cell.angle_beta   90.00
_cell.angle_gamma   90.00
#
_symmetry.space_group_name_H-M   'P 1'
#
loop_
_entity.id
_entity.type
_entity.pdbx_description
1 polymer ?
#
loop_
_entity_poly.entity_id
_entity_poly.type
_entity_poly.pdbx_seq_one_letter_code
_entity_poly.pdbx_strand_id
1 'polypeptide(L)'
;MADQAQIIKDNPIGKGLDAFRALFYSICEGASLSCTPDALEQLEQQDLQVLAFSLLSALQMLPATRLLPSKTGRGPLLSDLLRLHSTAASTDYFDRVKPLLKLALTDEPIDTLIWDQVYNAVTESTPPPRPIASSIQQTPWLRNTSSFVNSSEHRKYVDNVLKEELGSVYVGLRNFHDTYFGDVAGLRIASEAFFQQCQEGSNPLFEDGWRGWPKDANQDDVLSWFVDFNKELAAFAEGKKLFPTRQRRPLAKPNKPIDGSVGQRKMDVGFVNDPGARKDSRYHWSQILIPGELKSNRSADKASEAWLDLGRYAREVIAAQDTRRFVLGFTLCGSLMRVWAFDRLGGIASEQFDINEDGVQFVFTILGFLWMNEEKLGFDPTIITANQTRFIEINRNGSTERIIIDKVMQRARCIAGRATTCWKAHLEGCPEVPLVIKDSWQYPERDEEGELLREVTAKDVVNVARYYHHETVQVRGMDDDIRNNIRGGLDMTRAVNYRPEPSRLMLRGKAAAVAWPQTILFHVSNEG
;
A
#
# COMPACT_ATOMS: atom_id res chain seq x y z
N MET A 1 3.41 -46.73 18.99
CA MET A 1 3.85 -45.56 19.77
C MET A 1 3.56 -45.88 21.22
N ALA A 2 4.55 -45.73 22.12
CA ALA A 2 4.30 -45.89 23.55
C ALA A 2 3.29 -44.83 24.00
N ASP A 3 2.36 -45.22 24.87
CA ASP A 3 1.42 -44.32 25.51
C ASP A 3 2.20 -43.26 26.31
N GLN A 4 1.89 -41.98 26.12
CA GLN A 4 2.56 -40.86 26.78
C GLN A 4 2.56 -41.03 28.31
N ALA A 5 1.46 -41.55 28.86
CA ALA A 5 1.34 -41.85 30.28
C ALA A 5 2.34 -42.92 30.74
N GLN A 6 2.63 -43.91 29.89
CA GLN A 6 3.62 -44.95 30.16
C GLN A 6 5.05 -44.39 30.13
N ILE A 7 5.37 -43.50 29.17
CA ILE A 7 6.68 -42.84 29.11
C ILE A 7 6.95 -42.02 30.37
N ILE A 8 5.96 -41.25 30.85
CA ILE A 8 6.06 -40.44 32.06
C ILE A 8 6.22 -41.32 33.30
N LYS A 9 5.44 -42.39 33.40
CA LYS A 9 5.53 -43.35 34.52
C LYS A 9 6.89 -44.03 34.60
N ASP A 10 7.48 -44.37 33.46
CA ASP A 10 8.78 -45.03 33.38
C ASP A 10 9.96 -44.05 33.54
N ASN A 11 9.71 -42.74 33.46
CA ASN A 11 10.73 -41.69 33.57
C ASN A 11 10.25 -40.53 34.46
N PRO A 12 10.07 -40.75 35.78
CA PRO A 12 9.59 -39.71 36.69
C PRO A 12 10.59 -38.55 36.80
N ILE A 13 10.08 -37.35 37.06
CA ILE A 13 10.87 -36.11 37.19
C ILE A 13 11.78 -36.21 38.43
N GLY A 14 11.26 -36.75 39.54
CA GLY A 14 12.01 -36.94 40.78
C GLY A 14 12.69 -35.66 41.26
N LYS A 15 14.02 -35.73 41.43
CA LYS A 15 14.88 -34.61 41.87
C LYS A 15 15.30 -33.64 40.76
N GLY A 16 14.80 -33.85 39.53
CA GLY A 16 15.24 -33.10 38.35
C GLY A 16 15.01 -31.59 38.42
N LEU A 17 14.10 -31.12 39.29
CA LEU A 17 13.77 -29.71 39.48
C LEU A 17 14.36 -29.10 40.76
N ASP A 18 15.15 -29.85 41.54
CA ASP A 18 15.62 -29.40 42.86
C ASP A 18 16.53 -28.15 42.77
N ALA A 19 17.37 -28.07 41.73
CA ALA A 19 18.21 -26.90 41.48
C ALA A 19 17.38 -25.64 41.16
N PHE A 20 16.30 -25.80 40.41
CA PHE A 20 15.35 -24.72 40.14
C PHE A 20 14.64 -24.27 41.43
N ARG A 21 14.16 -25.23 42.24
CA ARG A 21 13.51 -24.93 43.53
C ARG A 21 14.47 -24.21 44.49
N ALA A 22 15.70 -24.69 44.61
CA ALA A 22 16.72 -24.05 45.44
C ALA A 22 17.01 -22.60 45.00
N LEU A 23 17.06 -22.36 43.68
CA LEU A 23 17.22 -21.01 43.12
C LEU A 23 16.02 -20.11 43.47
N PHE A 24 14.80 -20.63 43.38
CA PHE A 24 13.60 -19.90 43.80
C PHE A 24 13.63 -19.52 45.28
N TYR A 25 13.96 -20.46 46.18
CA TYR A 25 14.09 -20.17 47.61
C TYR A 25 15.16 -19.10 47.89
N SER A 26 16.32 -19.18 47.22
CA SER A 26 17.37 -18.17 47.36
C SER A 26 16.95 -16.77 46.90
N ILE A 27 16.16 -16.68 45.82
CA ILE A 27 15.66 -15.39 45.30
C ILE A 27 14.61 -14.81 46.25
N CYS A 28 13.68 -15.63 46.75
CA CYS A 28 12.67 -15.17 47.70
C CYS A 28 13.28 -14.74 49.05
N GLU A 29 14.31 -15.44 49.56
CA GLU A 29 15.04 -15.02 50.75
C GLU A 29 15.76 -13.68 50.54
N GLY A 30 16.42 -13.49 49.39
CA GLY A 30 17.06 -12.22 49.03
C GLY A 30 16.09 -11.05 48.91
N ALA A 31 14.87 -11.32 48.43
CA ALA A 31 13.78 -10.35 48.30
C ALA A 31 12.92 -10.17 49.57
N SER A 32 13.23 -10.90 50.65
CA SER A 32 12.41 -10.92 51.88
C SER A 32 10.94 -11.31 51.66
N LEU A 33 10.67 -12.21 50.71
CA LEU A 33 9.32 -12.70 50.38
C LEU A 33 9.06 -14.07 51.03
N SER A 34 7.79 -14.36 51.30
CA SER A 34 7.38 -15.72 51.66
C SER A 34 7.60 -16.65 50.46
N CYS A 35 8.36 -17.73 50.62
CA CYS A 35 8.71 -18.66 49.54
C CYS A 35 7.54 -19.57 49.13
N THR A 36 6.43 -18.99 48.70
CA THR A 36 5.26 -19.68 48.16
C THR A 36 5.15 -19.44 46.66
N PRO A 37 4.49 -20.30 45.87
CA PRO A 37 4.32 -20.11 44.43
C PRO A 37 3.73 -18.74 44.02
N ASP A 38 2.95 -18.10 44.90
CA ASP A 38 2.38 -16.77 44.69
C ASP A 38 3.42 -15.63 44.75
N ALA A 39 4.60 -15.87 45.32
CA ALA A 39 5.70 -14.91 45.30
C ALA A 39 6.16 -14.55 43.88
N LEU A 40 5.91 -15.42 42.89
CA LEU A 40 6.19 -15.14 41.48
C LEU A 40 5.43 -13.90 40.94
N GLU A 41 4.34 -13.47 41.58
CA GLU A 41 3.62 -12.24 41.21
C GLU A 41 4.32 -10.95 41.69
N GLN A 42 5.25 -11.08 42.64
CA GLN A 42 5.89 -9.97 43.34
C GLN A 42 7.37 -9.82 42.95
N LEU A 43 7.93 -10.78 42.21
CA LEU A 43 9.30 -10.74 41.72
C LEU A 43 9.45 -9.81 40.51
N GLU A 44 10.63 -9.19 40.41
CA GLU A 44 10.97 -8.37 39.24
C GLU A 44 11.09 -9.23 37.97
N GLN A 45 10.89 -8.60 36.82
CA GLN A 45 10.93 -9.30 35.53
C GLN A 45 12.25 -10.04 35.29
N GLN A 46 13.37 -9.51 35.79
CA GLN A 46 14.69 -10.11 35.66
C GLN A 46 14.82 -11.42 36.45
N ASP A 47 14.27 -11.48 37.67
CA ASP A 47 14.26 -12.69 38.49
C ASP A 47 13.36 -13.77 37.87
N LEU A 48 12.22 -13.37 37.30
CA LEU A 48 11.35 -14.28 36.57
C LEU A 48 12.01 -14.87 35.32
N GLN A 49 12.87 -14.12 34.63
CA GLN A 49 13.67 -14.65 33.51
C GLN A 49 14.65 -15.72 33.97
N VAL A 50 15.37 -15.44 35.05
CA VAL A 50 16.36 -16.36 35.63
C VAL A 50 15.68 -17.67 36.06
N LEU A 51 14.51 -17.58 36.70
CA LEU A 51 13.71 -18.74 37.10
C LEU A 51 13.18 -19.53 35.90
N ALA A 52 12.64 -18.85 34.88
CA ALA A 52 12.17 -19.49 33.65
C ALA A 52 13.30 -20.24 32.92
N PHE A 53 14.47 -19.62 32.81
CA PHE A 53 15.65 -20.21 32.17
C PHE A 53 16.11 -21.47 32.93
N SER A 54 16.18 -21.38 34.26
CA SER A 54 16.58 -22.49 35.13
C SER A 54 15.62 -23.68 35.00
N LEU A 55 14.31 -23.43 35.04
CA LEU A 55 13.29 -24.47 34.89
C LEU A 55 13.33 -25.15 33.52
N LEU A 56 13.39 -24.37 32.43
CA LEU A 56 13.44 -24.92 31.08
C LEU A 56 14.71 -25.73 30.84
N SER A 57 15.85 -25.28 31.37
CA SER A 57 17.11 -26.02 31.31
C SER A 57 17.03 -27.35 32.06
N ALA A 58 16.43 -27.36 33.25
CA ALA A 58 16.22 -28.58 34.03
C ALA A 58 15.33 -29.59 33.27
N LEU A 59 14.24 -29.13 32.66
CA LEU A 59 13.33 -29.95 31.87
C LEU A 59 14.01 -30.53 30.61
N GLN A 60 14.88 -29.78 29.93
CA GLN A 60 15.63 -30.26 28.76
C GLN A 60 16.57 -31.43 29.09
N MET A 61 17.04 -31.52 30.33
CA MET A 61 17.96 -32.56 30.79
C MET A 61 17.26 -33.87 31.20
N LEU A 62 15.92 -33.87 31.31
CA LEU A 62 15.16 -35.05 31.71
C LEU A 62 15.11 -36.11 30.59
N PRO A 63 15.28 -37.41 30.89
CA PRO A 63 15.20 -38.48 29.89
C PRO A 63 13.88 -38.50 29.12
N ALA A 64 12.77 -38.23 29.81
CA ALA A 64 11.43 -38.17 29.22
C ALA A 64 11.34 -37.19 28.04
N THR A 65 12.07 -36.07 28.07
CA THR A 65 12.05 -35.03 27.03
C THR A 65 12.50 -35.53 25.65
N ARG A 66 13.36 -36.56 25.61
CA ARG A 66 13.84 -37.18 24.36
C ARG A 66 12.92 -38.30 23.86
N LEU A 67 12.02 -38.79 24.70
CA LEU A 67 11.11 -39.90 24.43
C LEU A 67 9.69 -39.41 24.12
N LEU A 68 9.29 -38.31 24.76
CA LEU A 68 8.01 -37.65 24.56
C LEU A 68 7.95 -37.03 23.15
N PRO A 69 6.83 -37.17 22.42
CA PRO A 69 6.69 -36.65 21.08
C PRO A 69 6.59 -35.13 21.05
N SER A 70 7.12 -34.50 20.01
CA SER A 70 6.91 -33.08 19.73
C SER A 70 5.43 -32.80 19.46
N LYS A 71 4.96 -31.63 19.91
CA LYS A 71 3.61 -31.13 19.66
C LYS A 71 3.50 -30.28 18.40
N THR A 72 4.62 -29.77 17.87
CA THR A 72 4.61 -28.81 16.75
C THR A 72 5.24 -29.33 15.46
N GLY A 73 5.75 -30.55 15.44
CA GLY A 73 6.37 -31.15 14.26
C GLY A 73 6.70 -32.63 14.43
N ARG A 74 7.57 -33.14 13.56
CA ARG A 74 8.13 -34.50 13.69
C ARG A 74 9.41 -34.44 14.54
N GLY A 75 9.45 -35.14 15.67
CA GLY A 75 10.62 -35.20 16.55
C GLY A 75 10.27 -35.35 18.03
N PRO A 76 11.25 -35.28 18.94
CA PRO A 76 11.03 -35.31 20.38
C PRO A 76 10.63 -33.94 20.95
N LEU A 77 10.00 -33.91 22.12
CA LEU A 77 9.62 -32.71 22.87
C LEU A 77 10.81 -31.75 23.13
N LEU A 78 12.04 -32.28 23.12
CA LEU A 78 13.28 -31.50 23.21
C LEU A 78 13.34 -30.35 22.19
N SER A 79 12.91 -30.57 20.94
CA SER A 79 12.95 -29.51 19.91
C SER A 79 12.00 -28.37 20.23
N ASP A 80 10.84 -28.68 20.81
CA ASP A 80 9.84 -27.69 21.19
C ASP A 80 10.31 -26.83 22.38
N LEU A 81 10.98 -27.46 23.35
CA LEU A 81 11.57 -26.76 24.50
C LEU A 81 12.73 -25.84 24.10
N LEU A 82 13.59 -26.28 23.18
CA LEU A 82 14.66 -25.43 22.64
C LEU A 82 14.11 -24.21 21.89
N ARG A 83 13.00 -24.38 21.15
CA ARG A 83 12.32 -23.25 20.49
C ARG A 83 11.70 -22.30 21.50
N LEU A 84 10.98 -22.81 22.51
CA LEU A 84 10.43 -21.98 23.59
C LEU A 84 11.53 -21.15 24.27
N HIS A 85 12.67 -21.77 24.56
CA HIS A 85 13.83 -21.11 25.15
C HIS A 85 14.37 -19.94 24.30
N SER A 86 14.34 -20.06 22.97
CA SER A 86 14.77 -18.99 22.05
C SER A 86 13.80 -17.80 21.95
N THR A 87 12.57 -17.93 22.46
CA THR A 87 11.51 -16.90 22.36
C THR A 87 11.42 -15.97 23.58
N ALA A 88 12.41 -16.00 24.47
CA ALA A 88 12.44 -15.26 25.74
C ALA A 88 12.31 -13.71 25.61
N ALA A 89 12.54 -13.15 24.41
CA ALA A 89 12.39 -11.72 24.11
C ALA A 89 10.99 -11.31 23.62
N SER A 90 10.06 -12.25 23.42
CA SER A 90 8.69 -11.99 22.93
C SER A 90 7.73 -11.61 24.06
N THR A 91 6.73 -10.78 23.76
CA THR A 91 5.75 -10.27 24.75
C THR A 91 4.84 -11.35 25.34
N ASP A 92 4.62 -12.48 24.67
CA ASP A 92 3.74 -13.60 25.10
C ASP A 92 4.50 -14.71 25.85
N TYR A 93 5.83 -14.60 25.99
CA TYR A 93 6.67 -15.66 26.56
C TYR A 93 6.36 -15.95 28.03
N PHE A 94 6.22 -14.91 28.85
CA PHE A 94 6.02 -15.09 30.29
C PHE A 94 4.62 -15.60 30.63
N ASP A 95 3.61 -15.18 29.89
CA ASP A 95 2.23 -15.63 30.12
C ASP A 95 2.11 -17.16 29.93
N ARG A 96 2.92 -17.73 29.03
CA ARG A 96 2.99 -19.18 28.77
C ARG A 96 3.81 -19.96 29.80
N VAL A 97 4.90 -19.39 30.29
CA VAL A 97 5.85 -20.07 31.20
C VAL A 97 5.45 -19.92 32.68
N LYS A 98 4.73 -18.86 33.06
CA LYS A 98 4.35 -18.56 34.44
C LYS A 98 3.49 -19.65 35.11
N PRO A 99 2.49 -20.26 34.46
CA PRO A 99 1.75 -21.37 35.07
C PRO A 99 2.62 -22.61 35.28
N LEU A 100 3.60 -22.86 34.40
CA LEU A 100 4.57 -23.94 34.54
C LEU A 100 5.50 -23.71 35.74
N LEU A 101 5.95 -22.46 35.95
CA LEU A 101 6.74 -22.07 37.12
C LEU A 101 5.95 -22.31 38.43
N LYS A 102 4.69 -21.88 38.50
CA LYS A 102 3.83 -22.09 39.68
C LYS A 102 3.67 -23.57 40.00
N LEU A 103 3.41 -24.40 38.98
CA LEU A 103 3.20 -25.83 39.15
C LEU A 103 4.48 -26.57 39.57
N ALA A 104 5.65 -26.15 39.08
CA ALA A 104 6.93 -26.76 39.45
C ALA A 104 7.33 -26.52 40.92
N LEU A 105 6.74 -25.50 41.56
CA LEU A 105 7.01 -25.06 42.93
C LEU A 105 6.02 -25.61 43.98
N THR A 106 5.03 -26.41 43.59
CA THR A 106 4.10 -27.03 44.55
C THR A 106 4.76 -28.17 45.34
N ASP A 107 4.38 -28.35 46.60
CA ASP A 107 4.98 -29.34 47.52
C ASP A 107 4.87 -30.80 47.03
N GLU A 108 3.80 -31.13 46.29
CA GLU A 108 3.60 -32.44 45.66
C GLU A 108 3.31 -32.29 44.15
N PRO A 109 4.35 -32.08 43.32
CA PRO A 109 4.17 -31.93 41.90
C PRO A 109 3.81 -33.27 41.27
N ILE A 110 2.66 -33.34 40.60
CA ILE A 110 2.27 -34.51 39.83
C ILE A 110 2.95 -34.42 38.46
N ASP A 111 3.85 -35.35 38.16
CA ASP A 111 4.66 -35.34 36.93
C ASP A 111 3.81 -35.20 35.66
N THR A 112 2.64 -35.85 35.60
CA THR A 112 1.73 -35.74 34.46
C THR A 112 1.24 -34.32 34.26
N LEU A 113 0.91 -33.60 35.34
CA LEU A 113 0.47 -32.20 35.27
C LEU A 113 1.62 -31.29 34.83
N ILE A 114 2.85 -31.54 35.29
CA ILE A 114 4.02 -30.78 34.84
C ILE A 114 4.22 -30.97 33.35
N TRP A 115 4.21 -32.21 32.85
CA TRP A 115 4.38 -32.49 31.43
C TRP A 115 3.24 -31.93 30.58
N ASP A 116 1.99 -32.01 31.04
CA ASP A 116 0.85 -31.37 30.38
C ASP A 116 1.05 -29.85 30.29
N GLN A 117 1.56 -29.24 31.35
CA GLN A 117 1.84 -27.81 31.37
C GLN A 117 3.06 -27.43 30.51
N VAL A 118 4.06 -28.29 30.39
CA VAL A 118 5.14 -28.15 29.40
C VAL A 118 4.56 -28.17 27.99
N TYR A 119 3.66 -29.12 27.70
CA TYR A 119 2.97 -29.16 26.41
C TYR A 119 2.16 -27.90 26.15
N ASN A 120 1.46 -27.36 27.15
CA ASN A 120 0.76 -26.08 27.03
C ASN A 120 1.73 -24.92 26.77
N ALA A 121 2.85 -24.87 27.51
CA ALA A 121 3.85 -23.82 27.36
C ALA A 121 4.52 -23.84 25.97
N VAL A 122 4.79 -25.01 25.39
CA VAL A 122 5.40 -25.13 24.05
C VAL A 122 4.40 -25.05 22.89
N THR A 123 3.10 -25.20 23.18
CA THR A 123 2.05 -24.92 22.19
C THR A 123 2.05 -23.42 21.98
N GLU A 124 2.42 -22.97 20.78
CA GLU A 124 2.17 -21.58 20.40
C GLU A 124 0.72 -21.26 20.68
N SER A 125 0.45 -20.11 21.31
CA SER A 125 -0.89 -19.57 21.42
C SER A 125 -1.46 -19.51 20.01
N THR A 126 -2.16 -20.58 19.57
CA THR A 126 -3.11 -20.45 18.47
C THR A 126 -3.96 -19.29 18.93
N PRO A 127 -4.02 -18.19 18.16
CA PRO A 127 -4.97 -17.14 18.45
C PRO A 127 -6.30 -17.87 18.69
N PRO A 128 -7.09 -17.50 19.72
CA PRO A 128 -8.41 -18.09 19.91
C PRO A 128 -9.06 -18.14 18.52
N PRO A 129 -9.72 -19.26 18.13
CA PRO A 129 -10.24 -19.44 16.78
C PRO A 129 -10.89 -18.13 16.43
N ARG A 130 -10.23 -17.34 15.56
CA ARG A 130 -10.66 -15.96 15.31
C ARG A 130 -12.13 -16.13 15.01
N PRO A 131 -13.07 -15.58 15.81
CA PRO A 131 -14.48 -15.91 15.69
C PRO A 131 -14.80 -15.64 14.24
N ILE A 132 -14.93 -16.72 13.42
CA ILE A 132 -14.55 -16.76 11.97
C ILE A 132 -14.52 -15.33 11.55
N ALA A 133 -13.34 -14.68 11.55
CA ALA A 133 -13.27 -13.23 11.39
C ALA A 133 -14.20 -12.97 10.23
N SER A 134 -15.40 -12.45 10.53
CA SER A 134 -16.54 -12.66 9.64
C SER A 134 -16.04 -12.26 8.28
N SER A 135 -16.30 -12.98 7.18
CA SER A 135 -15.59 -12.76 5.90
C SER A 135 -15.43 -11.26 5.51
N ILE A 136 -16.31 -10.42 6.05
CA ILE A 136 -16.20 -9.01 6.50
C ILE A 136 -14.79 -8.44 6.90
N GLN A 137 -13.83 -9.19 7.47
CA GLN A 137 -12.49 -8.67 7.86
C GLN A 137 -11.37 -9.04 6.88
N GLN A 138 -11.51 -10.12 6.10
CA GLN A 138 -10.52 -10.51 5.08
C GLN A 138 -10.72 -9.78 3.74
N THR A 139 -11.89 -9.17 3.55
CA THR A 139 -12.16 -8.16 2.53
C THR A 139 -12.39 -6.85 3.28
N PRO A 140 -11.71 -5.72 2.99
CA PRO A 140 -12.10 -4.45 3.59
C PRO A 140 -13.60 -4.24 3.36
N TRP A 141 -14.38 -4.10 4.43
CA TRP A 141 -15.83 -3.84 4.37
C TRP A 141 -16.18 -2.46 3.79
N LEU A 142 -15.19 -1.72 3.29
CA LEU A 142 -15.45 -0.59 2.42
C LEU A 142 -15.84 -1.17 1.07
N ARG A 143 -17.15 -1.16 0.79
CA ARG A 143 -17.60 -1.16 -0.60
C ARG A 143 -16.76 -0.10 -1.30
N ASN A 144 -15.94 -0.53 -2.23
CA ASN A 144 -15.22 0.40 -3.10
C ASN A 144 -15.90 0.38 -4.46
N THR A 145 -15.50 1.30 -5.31
CA THR A 145 -16.09 1.50 -6.63
C THR A 145 -15.79 0.35 -7.61
N SER A 146 -14.99 -0.65 -7.21
CA SER A 146 -14.83 -1.91 -7.96
C SER A 146 -15.91 -2.96 -7.64
N SER A 147 -16.70 -2.76 -6.58
CA SER A 147 -17.80 -3.66 -6.18
C SER A 147 -19.08 -3.50 -7.03
N PHE A 148 -19.14 -2.50 -7.90
CA PHE A 148 -20.25 -2.29 -8.83
C PHE A 148 -20.21 -3.32 -9.97
N VAL A 149 -20.70 -4.54 -9.73
CA VAL A 149 -20.88 -5.56 -10.77
C VAL A 149 -22.23 -5.36 -11.45
N ASN A 150 -22.24 -5.24 -12.78
CA ASN A 150 -23.47 -5.09 -13.59
C ASN A 150 -24.36 -3.89 -13.24
N SER A 151 -23.79 -2.82 -12.66
CA SER A 151 -24.52 -1.57 -12.42
C SER A 151 -24.28 -0.59 -13.58
N SER A 152 -25.24 0.28 -13.83
CA SER A 152 -25.14 1.37 -14.79
C SER A 152 -24.19 2.52 -14.34
N GLU A 153 -23.44 2.34 -13.25
CA GLU A 153 -22.48 3.29 -12.64
C GLU A 153 -23.01 4.73 -12.56
N HIS A 154 -24.31 4.88 -12.27
CA HIS A 154 -24.95 6.18 -12.15
C HIS A 154 -24.31 6.98 -11.02
N ARG A 155 -24.08 8.27 -11.28
CA ARG A 155 -23.35 9.18 -10.39
C ARG A 155 -23.83 9.13 -8.94
N LYS A 156 -25.16 9.12 -8.73
CA LYS A 156 -25.79 9.07 -7.39
C LYS A 156 -25.33 7.88 -6.53
N TYR A 157 -25.04 6.72 -7.14
CA TYR A 157 -24.62 5.52 -6.41
C TYR A 157 -23.10 5.46 -6.24
N VAL A 158 -22.36 5.90 -7.26
CA VAL A 158 -20.88 5.89 -7.25
C VAL A 158 -20.32 6.93 -6.29
N ASP A 159 -20.93 8.12 -6.17
CA ASP A 159 -20.40 9.23 -5.37
C ASP A 159 -20.26 8.88 -3.88
N ASN A 160 -21.27 8.23 -3.28
CA ASN A 160 -21.22 7.85 -1.87
C ASN A 160 -20.13 6.80 -1.61
N VAL A 161 -20.04 5.81 -2.50
CA VAL A 161 -19.04 4.73 -2.40
C VAL A 161 -17.63 5.27 -2.64
N LEU A 162 -17.45 6.18 -3.60
CA LEU A 162 -16.17 6.82 -3.87
C LEU A 162 -15.73 7.69 -2.69
N LYS A 163 -16.65 8.41 -2.05
CA LYS A 163 -16.36 9.19 -0.86
C LYS A 163 -15.86 8.31 0.29
N GLU A 164 -16.49 7.16 0.52
CA GLU A 164 -16.05 6.17 1.50
C GLU A 164 -14.70 5.55 1.13
N GLU A 165 -14.51 5.25 -0.15
CA GLU A 165 -13.26 4.70 -0.70
C GLU A 165 -12.07 5.64 -0.52
N LEU A 166 -12.22 6.92 -0.88
CA LEU A 166 -11.20 7.95 -0.67
C LEU A 166 -10.91 8.19 0.82
N GLY A 167 -11.90 7.91 1.69
CA GLY A 167 -11.75 8.05 3.14
C GLY A 167 -11.37 9.46 3.56
N SER A 168 -10.44 9.56 4.51
CA SER A 168 -9.88 10.84 4.95
C SER A 168 -8.85 11.31 3.95
N VAL A 169 -9.21 12.34 3.19
CA VAL A 169 -8.32 13.05 2.29
C VAL A 169 -7.51 14.07 3.09
N TYR A 170 -6.19 14.11 2.91
CA TYR A 170 -5.29 15.02 3.63
C TYR A 170 -4.82 16.14 2.70
N VAL A 171 -5.11 17.39 3.06
CA VAL A 171 -4.82 18.56 2.23
C VAL A 171 -3.92 19.56 2.95
N GLY A 172 -3.24 20.40 2.19
CA GLY A 172 -2.33 21.39 2.77
C GLY A 172 -1.02 20.78 3.25
N LEU A 173 -0.55 19.74 2.56
CA LEU A 173 0.76 19.16 2.84
C LEU A 173 1.87 20.07 2.32
N ARG A 174 2.76 20.47 3.23
CA ARG A 174 4.00 21.17 2.89
C ARG A 174 4.92 20.26 2.09
N ASN A 175 5.80 20.84 1.27
CA ASN A 175 6.77 20.14 0.43
C ASN A 175 6.15 19.21 -0.63
N PHE A 176 4.84 19.29 -0.88
CA PHE A 176 4.17 18.47 -1.89
C PHE A 176 4.76 18.69 -3.29
N HIS A 177 4.97 19.96 -3.68
CA HIS A 177 5.56 20.28 -4.98
C HIS A 177 6.98 19.72 -5.11
N ASP A 178 7.85 19.93 -4.12
CA ASP A 178 9.20 19.36 -4.14
C ASP A 178 9.18 17.82 -4.25
N THR A 179 8.23 17.17 -3.58
CA THR A 179 8.08 15.71 -3.58
C THR A 179 7.78 15.16 -4.99
N TYR A 180 6.81 15.74 -5.69
CA TYR A 180 6.36 15.21 -6.99
C TYR A 180 7.09 15.85 -8.18
N PHE A 181 7.56 17.08 -8.04
CA PHE A 181 8.12 17.91 -9.13
C PHE A 181 9.61 18.21 -8.97
N GLY A 182 10.19 18.09 -7.77
CA GLY A 182 11.56 18.53 -7.46
C GLY A 182 12.65 17.82 -8.27
N ASP A 183 12.40 16.58 -8.66
CA ASP A 183 13.31 15.78 -9.49
C ASP A 183 13.14 16.01 -11.01
N VAL A 184 12.20 16.86 -11.44
CA VAL A 184 12.01 17.15 -12.86
C VAL A 184 13.15 18.05 -13.33
N ALA A 185 14.05 17.48 -14.14
CA ALA A 185 15.27 18.13 -14.58
C ALA A 185 15.00 19.49 -15.24
N GLY A 186 15.68 20.53 -14.74
CA GLY A 186 15.60 21.90 -15.27
C GLY A 186 14.30 22.65 -15.01
N LEU A 187 13.30 22.03 -14.34
CA LEU A 187 11.96 22.60 -14.20
C LEU A 187 11.95 23.96 -13.51
N ARG A 188 12.62 24.06 -12.35
CA ARG A 188 12.68 25.30 -11.56
C ARG A 188 13.27 26.47 -12.35
N ILE A 189 14.45 26.25 -12.95
CA ILE A 189 15.15 27.26 -13.76
C ILE A 189 14.29 27.70 -14.95
N ALA A 190 13.65 26.76 -15.64
CA ALA A 190 12.80 27.08 -16.78
C ALA A 190 11.53 27.84 -16.39
N SER A 191 10.98 27.55 -15.21
CA SER A 191 9.78 28.18 -14.69
C SER A 191 10.05 29.62 -14.28
N GLU A 192 11.17 29.85 -13.58
CA GLU A 192 11.65 31.20 -13.24
C GLU A 192 11.93 32.01 -14.51
N ALA A 193 12.61 31.42 -15.50
CA ALA A 193 12.91 32.10 -16.76
C ALA A 193 11.66 32.44 -17.58
N PHE A 194 10.68 31.53 -17.67
CA PHE A 194 9.42 31.82 -18.34
C PHE A 194 8.63 32.89 -17.60
N PHE A 195 8.53 32.78 -16.28
CA PHE A 195 7.79 33.74 -15.47
C PHE A 195 8.40 35.14 -15.55
N GLN A 196 9.73 35.26 -15.55
CA GLN A 196 10.41 36.53 -15.78
C GLN A 196 10.02 37.14 -17.13
N GLN A 197 10.00 36.34 -18.21
CA GLN A 197 9.54 36.80 -19.52
C GLN A 197 8.07 37.26 -19.49
N CYS A 198 7.22 36.62 -18.68
CA CYS A 198 5.83 37.05 -18.50
C CYS A 198 5.70 38.44 -17.87
N GLN A 199 6.71 38.92 -17.14
CA GLN A 199 6.72 40.24 -16.51
C GLN A 199 7.38 41.32 -17.38
N GLU A 200 8.02 40.93 -18.49
CA GLU A 200 8.77 41.82 -19.36
C GLU A 200 7.92 42.34 -20.54
N GLY A 201 8.38 43.45 -21.14
CA GLY A 201 7.80 44.05 -22.35
C GLY A 201 6.76 45.14 -22.06
N SER A 202 6.23 45.75 -23.13
CA SER A 202 5.23 46.83 -23.02
C SER A 202 3.81 46.35 -22.75
N ASN A 203 3.60 45.03 -22.73
CA ASN A 203 2.31 44.38 -22.51
C ASN A 203 2.55 43.00 -21.84
N PRO A 204 2.98 42.99 -20.58
CA PRO A 204 3.35 41.77 -19.85
C PRO A 204 2.16 40.84 -19.60
N LEU A 205 2.40 39.53 -19.55
CA LEU A 205 1.42 38.50 -19.19
C LEU A 205 1.09 38.51 -17.70
N PHE A 206 1.99 39.00 -16.85
CA PHE A 206 1.81 39.05 -15.41
C PHE A 206 2.30 40.40 -14.84
N GLU A 207 1.44 41.11 -14.11
CA GLU A 207 1.79 42.30 -13.32
C GLU A 207 1.25 42.12 -11.89
N ASP A 208 0.00 42.54 -11.65
CA ASP A 208 -0.76 42.29 -10.42
C ASP A 208 -1.71 41.09 -10.60
N GLY A 209 -1.18 40.02 -11.20
CA GLY A 209 -1.91 38.82 -11.62
C GLY A 209 -1.87 38.56 -13.11
N TRP A 210 -2.47 37.43 -13.52
CA TRP A 210 -2.45 37.02 -14.92
C TRP A 210 -3.37 37.90 -15.78
N ARG A 211 -2.79 38.48 -16.83
CA ARG A 211 -3.54 39.22 -17.83
C ARG A 211 -4.59 38.31 -18.48
N GLY A 212 -5.79 38.87 -18.64
CA GLY A 212 -6.92 38.16 -19.25
C GLY A 212 -7.59 37.13 -18.33
N TRP A 213 -7.15 36.99 -17.08
CA TRP A 213 -7.84 36.14 -16.12
C TRP A 213 -9.29 36.64 -15.89
N PRO A 214 -10.31 35.78 -16.04
CA PRO A 214 -11.71 36.20 -15.91
C PRO A 214 -12.09 36.52 -14.46
N LYS A 215 -12.77 37.66 -14.25
CA LYS A 215 -13.14 38.16 -12.91
C LYS A 215 -14.09 37.23 -12.16
N ASP A 216 -15.00 36.57 -12.86
CA ASP A 216 -15.98 35.64 -12.29
C ASP A 216 -15.52 34.17 -12.36
N ALA A 217 -14.34 33.92 -12.94
CA ALA A 217 -13.78 32.60 -13.16
C ALA A 217 -14.78 31.60 -13.78
N ASN A 218 -15.66 32.07 -14.67
CA ASN A 218 -16.56 31.16 -15.36
C ASN A 218 -15.78 30.17 -16.23
N GLN A 219 -16.33 28.95 -16.35
CA GLN A 219 -15.61 27.81 -16.90
C GLN A 219 -15.11 28.05 -18.34
N ASP A 220 -15.95 28.60 -19.22
CA ASP A 220 -15.61 28.77 -20.63
C ASP A 220 -14.49 29.81 -20.82
N ASP A 221 -14.54 30.93 -20.10
CA ASP A 221 -13.52 31.96 -20.17
C ASP A 221 -12.18 31.50 -19.54
N VAL A 222 -12.23 30.79 -18.42
CA VAL A 222 -11.02 30.20 -17.79
C VAL A 222 -10.36 29.22 -18.75
N LEU A 223 -11.15 28.40 -19.46
CA LEU A 223 -10.62 27.44 -20.42
C LEU A 223 -10.03 28.13 -21.65
N SER A 224 -10.67 29.19 -22.15
CA SER A 224 -10.11 30.00 -23.24
C SER A 224 -8.77 30.60 -22.83
N TRP A 225 -8.72 31.23 -21.65
CA TRP A 225 -7.49 31.79 -21.10
C TRP A 225 -6.39 30.73 -20.92
N PHE A 226 -6.73 29.56 -20.37
CA PHE A 226 -5.78 28.48 -20.15
C PHE A 226 -5.21 27.93 -21.47
N VAL A 227 -6.02 27.84 -22.52
CA VAL A 227 -5.56 27.45 -23.87
C VAL A 227 -4.56 28.47 -24.41
N ASP A 228 -4.84 29.77 -24.28
CA ASP A 228 -3.96 30.82 -24.77
C ASP A 228 -2.65 30.88 -23.98
N PHE A 229 -2.71 30.78 -22.65
CA PHE A 229 -1.52 30.67 -21.80
C PHE A 229 -0.60 29.51 -22.22
N ASN A 230 -1.17 28.34 -22.50
CA ASN A 230 -0.37 27.19 -22.93
C ASN A 230 0.24 27.37 -24.34
N LYS A 231 -0.34 28.19 -25.22
CA LYS A 231 0.29 28.53 -26.51
C LYS A 231 1.53 29.38 -26.30
N GLU A 232 1.46 30.37 -25.41
CA GLU A 232 2.61 31.21 -25.04
C GLU A 232 3.72 30.36 -24.40
N LEU A 233 3.34 29.45 -23.51
CA LEU A 233 4.27 28.50 -22.88
C LEU A 233 4.95 27.58 -23.90
N ALA A 234 4.19 27.10 -24.89
CA ALA A 234 4.72 26.29 -25.99
C ALA A 234 5.71 27.08 -26.84
N ALA A 235 5.37 28.31 -27.23
CA ALA A 235 6.26 29.18 -28.00
C ALA A 235 7.58 29.45 -27.27
N PHE A 236 7.52 29.69 -25.95
CA PHE A 236 8.72 29.85 -25.13
C PHE A 236 9.64 28.64 -25.16
N ALA A 237 9.10 27.46 -24.89
CA ALA A 237 9.92 26.27 -24.74
C ALA A 237 10.42 25.70 -26.09
N GLU A 238 9.75 26.01 -27.22
CA GLU A 238 10.33 25.84 -28.57
C GLU A 238 11.56 26.72 -28.78
N GLY A 239 11.46 28.02 -28.46
CA GLY A 239 12.56 28.98 -28.61
C GLY A 239 13.80 28.65 -27.79
N LYS A 240 13.62 27.94 -26.66
CA LYS A 240 14.71 27.52 -25.76
C LYS A 240 15.15 26.06 -25.97
N LYS A 241 14.53 25.31 -26.89
CA LYS A 241 14.74 23.85 -27.10
C LYS A 241 14.59 23.03 -25.80
N LEU A 242 13.69 23.44 -24.91
CA LEU A 242 13.52 22.84 -23.59
C LEU A 242 12.61 21.61 -23.59
N PHE A 243 11.80 21.41 -24.63
CA PHE A 243 10.88 20.28 -24.67
C PHE A 243 11.61 18.95 -24.89
N PRO A 244 11.40 17.95 -24.02
CA PRO A 244 11.64 16.57 -24.38
C PRO A 244 10.82 16.21 -25.62
N THR A 245 11.27 15.24 -26.42
CA THR A 245 10.63 14.77 -27.67
C THR A 245 9.17 14.28 -27.51
N ARG A 246 8.64 14.22 -26.28
CA ARG A 246 7.27 13.75 -25.96
C ARG A 246 6.28 14.91 -26.02
N GLN A 247 5.48 14.97 -27.09
CA GLN A 247 4.43 15.98 -27.27
C GLN A 247 3.24 15.69 -26.35
N ARG A 248 3.19 16.40 -25.21
CA ARG A 248 1.98 16.51 -24.39
C ARG A 248 1.30 17.83 -24.67
N ARG A 249 -0.01 17.84 -24.50
CA ARG A 249 -0.79 19.07 -24.64
C ARG A 249 -1.86 19.19 -23.57
N PRO A 250 -2.19 20.42 -23.16
CA PRO A 250 -3.41 20.66 -22.41
C PRO A 250 -4.61 20.22 -23.27
N LEU A 251 -5.58 19.63 -22.61
CA LEU A 251 -6.89 19.35 -23.13
C LEU A 251 -7.89 20.26 -22.39
N ALA A 252 -8.41 21.24 -23.11
CA ALA A 252 -9.51 22.08 -22.66
C ALA A 252 -10.72 21.79 -23.54
N LYS A 253 -11.54 20.81 -23.13
CA LYS A 253 -12.80 20.47 -23.83
C LYS A 253 -13.91 20.30 -22.80
N PRO A 254 -14.49 21.42 -22.34
CA PRO A 254 -15.59 21.34 -21.39
C PRO A 254 -16.77 20.62 -22.03
N ASN A 255 -17.58 19.97 -21.21
CA ASN A 255 -18.90 19.49 -21.56
C ASN A 255 -19.03 18.36 -22.61
N LYS A 256 -17.93 17.82 -23.14
CA LYS A 256 -17.95 16.64 -24.03
C LYS A 256 -17.64 15.35 -23.26
N PRO A 257 -18.40 14.28 -23.46
CA PRO A 257 -18.05 13.00 -22.86
C PRO A 257 -16.70 12.48 -23.36
N ILE A 258 -15.96 11.84 -22.46
CA ILE A 258 -14.71 11.12 -22.75
C ILE A 258 -15.04 9.63 -22.84
N ASP A 259 -14.60 9.00 -23.92
CA ASP A 259 -14.85 7.58 -24.20
C ASP A 259 -14.04 6.67 -23.24
N GLY A 260 -14.51 5.45 -23.00
CA GLY A 260 -13.79 4.45 -22.18
C GLY A 260 -14.22 4.30 -20.73
N SER A 261 -15.15 5.12 -20.27
CA SER A 261 -15.81 4.97 -18.97
C SER A 261 -17.14 4.22 -19.13
N VAL A 262 -17.54 3.46 -18.11
CA VAL A 262 -18.86 2.78 -18.06
C VAL A 262 -19.99 3.81 -18.04
N GLY A 263 -19.81 4.88 -17.26
CA GLY A 263 -20.73 6.01 -17.23
C GLY A 263 -20.30 7.10 -18.21
N GLN A 264 -21.24 7.92 -18.67
CA GLN A 264 -20.89 9.16 -19.39
C GLN A 264 -20.22 10.12 -18.40
N ARG A 265 -18.94 10.43 -18.64
CA ARG A 265 -18.11 11.30 -17.80
C ARG A 265 -17.52 12.41 -18.64
N LYS A 266 -17.50 13.61 -18.07
CA LYS A 266 -16.98 14.84 -18.68
C LYS A 266 -15.93 15.38 -17.72
N MET A 267 -14.81 15.83 -18.26
CA MET A 267 -13.73 16.47 -17.51
C MET A 267 -13.63 17.91 -18.00
N ASP A 268 -13.32 18.85 -17.11
CA ASP A 268 -13.24 20.26 -17.48
C ASP A 268 -11.96 20.57 -18.25
N VAL A 269 -10.82 20.14 -17.68
CA VAL A 269 -9.48 20.39 -18.20
C VAL A 269 -8.55 19.24 -17.84
N GLY A 270 -7.44 19.08 -18.54
CA GLY A 270 -6.39 18.14 -18.15
C GLY A 270 -5.23 18.13 -19.13
N PHE A 271 -4.35 17.15 -19.01
CA PHE A 271 -3.23 16.93 -19.94
C PHE A 271 -3.34 15.55 -20.57
N VAL A 272 -3.04 15.47 -21.86
CA VAL A 272 -3.14 14.23 -22.65
C VAL A 272 -1.84 13.86 -23.34
N ASN A 273 -1.66 12.57 -23.59
CA ASN A 273 -0.63 12.06 -24.49
C ASN A 273 -1.18 12.06 -25.92
N ASP A 274 -0.71 12.96 -26.78
CA ASP A 274 -1.32 13.10 -28.10
C ASP A 274 -0.39 13.68 -29.18
N PRO A 275 0.37 12.83 -29.88
CA PRO A 275 1.25 13.25 -30.96
C PRO A 275 0.53 13.49 -32.31
N GLY A 276 -0.80 13.32 -32.43
CA GLY A 276 -1.45 13.33 -33.77
C GLY A 276 -2.92 13.74 -33.86
N ALA A 277 -3.62 14.01 -32.76
CA ALA A 277 -5.06 14.27 -32.84
C ALA A 277 -5.38 15.73 -33.18
N ARG A 278 -6.47 15.92 -33.93
CA ARG A 278 -6.95 17.22 -34.41
C ARG A 278 -7.83 17.88 -33.34
N LYS A 279 -8.15 19.17 -33.52
CA LYS A 279 -8.98 19.98 -32.60
C LYS A 279 -10.32 19.29 -32.25
N ASP A 280 -10.86 18.45 -33.13
CA ASP A 280 -12.15 17.76 -32.95
C ASP A 280 -12.06 16.29 -32.52
N SER A 281 -10.87 15.76 -32.29
CA SER A 281 -10.71 14.35 -31.90
C SER A 281 -11.44 14.06 -30.59
N ARG A 282 -12.18 12.94 -30.57
CA ARG A 282 -12.71 12.35 -29.32
C ARG A 282 -11.54 11.77 -28.55
N TYR A 283 -11.58 11.94 -27.24
CA TYR A 283 -10.55 11.43 -26.34
C TYR A 283 -11.08 10.25 -25.56
N HIS A 284 -10.17 9.33 -25.26
CA HIS A 284 -10.42 8.20 -24.40
C HIS A 284 -9.74 8.41 -23.03
N TRP A 285 -10.32 7.88 -21.95
CA TRP A 285 -9.73 7.99 -20.60
C TRP A 285 -8.30 7.44 -20.51
N SER A 286 -7.96 6.46 -21.36
CA SER A 286 -6.59 5.94 -21.47
C SER A 286 -5.57 6.96 -21.97
N GLN A 287 -6.00 8.06 -22.59
CA GLN A 287 -5.14 9.14 -23.08
C GLN A 287 -4.98 10.29 -22.09
N ILE A 288 -5.83 10.36 -21.05
CA ILE A 288 -5.78 11.39 -20.01
C ILE A 288 -4.64 11.06 -19.05
N LEU A 289 -3.65 11.95 -18.96
CA LEU A 289 -2.49 11.77 -18.07
C LEU A 289 -2.73 12.39 -16.70
N ILE A 290 -3.26 13.62 -16.69
CA ILE A 290 -3.47 14.44 -15.49
C ILE A 290 -4.84 15.10 -15.63
N PRO A 291 -5.85 14.69 -14.86
CA PRO A 291 -7.15 15.36 -14.86
C PRO A 291 -7.13 16.65 -14.04
N GLY A 292 -7.99 17.59 -14.43
CA GLY A 292 -8.23 18.83 -13.71
C GLY A 292 -9.71 19.14 -13.58
N GLU A 293 -10.07 19.80 -12.48
CA GLU A 293 -11.43 20.24 -12.18
C GLU A 293 -11.45 21.76 -12.00
N LEU A 294 -12.44 22.42 -12.62
CA LEU A 294 -12.59 23.88 -12.57
C LEU A 294 -13.86 24.24 -11.80
N LYS A 295 -13.75 25.24 -10.91
CA LYS A 295 -14.91 25.86 -10.25
C LYS A 295 -14.77 27.36 -10.28
N SER A 296 -15.86 28.09 -10.50
CA SER A 296 -15.82 29.55 -10.54
C SER A 296 -15.63 30.19 -9.15
N ASN A 297 -16.11 29.54 -8.09
CA ASN A 297 -16.03 30.05 -6.74
C ASN A 297 -14.87 29.44 -5.94
N ARG A 298 -14.08 30.30 -5.28
CA ARG A 298 -12.99 29.88 -4.37
C ARG A 298 -13.44 28.92 -3.26
N SER A 299 -14.67 29.09 -2.76
CA SER A 299 -15.26 28.25 -1.70
C SER A 299 -15.61 26.82 -2.12
N ALA A 300 -15.48 26.48 -3.41
CA ALA A 300 -15.67 25.13 -3.92
C ALA A 300 -14.46 24.21 -3.67
N ASP A 301 -13.32 24.75 -3.20
CA ASP A 301 -12.17 23.96 -2.77
C ASP A 301 -12.45 23.23 -1.44
N LYS A 302 -13.36 22.24 -1.49
CA LYS A 302 -13.78 21.43 -0.35
C LYS A 302 -14.20 20.03 -0.78
N ALA A 303 -14.23 19.13 0.20
CA ALA A 303 -14.49 17.69 0.02
C ALA A 303 -15.80 17.36 -0.72
N SER A 304 -16.86 18.14 -0.51
CA SER A 304 -18.18 17.88 -1.11
C SER A 304 -18.33 18.40 -2.54
N GLU A 305 -17.33 19.10 -3.07
CA GLU A 305 -17.36 19.72 -4.40
C GLU A 305 -16.10 19.33 -5.18
N ALA A 306 -15.14 20.25 -5.38
CA ALA A 306 -14.03 20.05 -6.32
C ALA A 306 -13.21 18.78 -6.04
N TRP A 307 -13.03 18.39 -4.78
CA TRP A 307 -12.18 17.26 -4.42
C TRP A 307 -12.80 15.91 -4.84
N LEU A 308 -14.11 15.74 -4.61
CA LEU A 308 -14.83 14.54 -5.00
C LEU A 308 -15.00 14.49 -6.52
N ASP A 309 -15.22 15.64 -7.14
CA ASP A 309 -15.34 15.77 -8.60
C ASP A 309 -14.03 15.35 -9.29
N LEU A 310 -12.88 15.85 -8.83
CA LEU A 310 -11.57 15.42 -9.31
C LEU A 310 -11.29 13.94 -8.99
N GLY A 311 -11.68 13.47 -7.80
CA GLY A 311 -11.57 12.06 -7.42
C GLY A 311 -12.28 11.13 -8.42
N ARG A 312 -13.43 11.54 -8.97
CA ARG A 312 -14.08 10.75 -10.03
C ARG A 312 -13.22 10.63 -11.27
N TYR A 313 -12.57 11.71 -11.70
CA TYR A 313 -11.70 11.66 -12.89
C TYR A 313 -10.47 10.78 -12.63
N ALA A 314 -9.87 10.90 -11.44
CA ALA A 314 -8.75 10.05 -11.05
C ALA A 314 -9.12 8.55 -11.09
N ARG A 315 -10.34 8.18 -10.64
CA ARG A 315 -10.86 6.82 -10.76
C ARG A 315 -10.92 6.36 -12.22
N GLU A 316 -11.47 7.17 -13.13
CA GLU A 316 -11.59 6.79 -14.54
C GLU A 316 -10.23 6.64 -15.22
N VAL A 317 -9.27 7.52 -14.90
CA VAL A 317 -7.87 7.41 -15.38
C VAL A 317 -7.24 6.10 -14.91
N ILE A 318 -7.33 5.80 -13.61
CA ILE A 318 -6.81 4.55 -13.00
C ILE A 318 -7.48 3.29 -13.57
N ALA A 319 -8.77 3.38 -13.89
CA ALA A 319 -9.53 2.28 -14.46
C ALA A 319 -9.17 2.02 -15.92
N ALA A 320 -8.88 3.08 -16.69
CA ALA A 320 -8.54 3.01 -18.11
C ALA A 320 -7.06 2.72 -18.38
N GLN A 321 -6.18 2.99 -17.40
CA GLN A 321 -4.73 2.78 -17.49
C GLN A 321 -4.30 1.72 -16.47
N ASP A 322 -4.15 0.50 -16.95
CA ASP A 322 -3.90 -0.72 -16.16
C ASP A 322 -2.53 -0.75 -15.47
N THR A 323 -1.59 0.09 -15.88
CA THR A 323 -0.23 0.21 -15.34
C THR A 323 -0.04 1.42 -14.41
N ARG A 324 -1.13 2.08 -13.97
CA ARG A 324 -1.05 3.22 -13.05
C ARG A 324 -0.86 2.80 -11.59
N ARG A 325 0.19 3.30 -10.97
CA ARG A 325 0.46 3.24 -9.52
C ARG A 325 -0.29 4.34 -8.77
N PHE A 326 -0.23 5.56 -9.29
CA PHE A 326 -0.93 6.75 -8.79
C PHE A 326 -1.29 7.70 -9.96
N VAL A 327 -2.13 8.70 -9.68
CA VAL A 327 -2.51 9.75 -10.63
C VAL A 327 -2.37 11.12 -9.98
N LEU A 328 -1.64 12.02 -10.65
CA LEU A 328 -1.63 13.44 -10.29
C LEU A 328 -2.82 14.16 -10.93
N GLY A 329 -3.34 15.17 -10.26
CA GLY A 329 -4.40 16.04 -10.76
C GLY A 329 -4.33 17.44 -10.17
N PHE A 330 -5.24 18.32 -10.56
CA PHE A 330 -5.33 19.64 -9.96
C PHE A 330 -6.78 20.15 -9.88
N THR A 331 -7.04 21.01 -8.92
CA THR A 331 -8.28 21.80 -8.85
C THR A 331 -7.94 23.27 -9.02
N LEU A 332 -8.76 24.01 -9.74
CA LEU A 332 -8.68 25.48 -9.86
C LEU A 332 -10.05 26.08 -9.53
N CYS A 333 -10.18 26.59 -8.30
CA CYS A 333 -11.41 27.12 -7.73
C CYS A 333 -11.31 28.64 -7.61
N GLY A 334 -12.01 29.38 -8.48
CA GLY A 334 -11.62 30.76 -8.75
C GLY A 334 -10.17 30.77 -9.25
N SER A 335 -9.32 31.60 -8.65
CA SER A 335 -7.87 31.59 -8.92
C SER A 335 -7.06 30.71 -7.94
N LEU A 336 -7.71 30.00 -7.02
CA LEU A 336 -7.02 29.12 -6.07
C LEU A 336 -6.73 27.77 -6.72
N MET A 337 -5.45 27.46 -6.91
CA MET A 337 -4.99 26.19 -7.41
C MET A 337 -4.54 25.28 -6.27
N ARG A 338 -4.81 23.98 -6.42
CA ARG A 338 -4.26 22.92 -5.56
C ARG A 338 -3.89 21.71 -6.40
N VAL A 339 -2.75 21.09 -6.09
CA VAL A 339 -2.27 19.88 -6.75
C VAL A 339 -2.59 18.66 -5.89
N TRP A 340 -2.98 17.59 -6.57
CA TRP A 340 -3.50 16.36 -5.97
C TRP A 340 -2.69 15.15 -6.41
N ALA A 341 -2.55 14.18 -5.52
CA ALA A 341 -2.09 12.83 -5.83
C ALA A 341 -3.11 11.82 -5.31
N PHE A 342 -3.58 10.95 -6.19
CA PHE A 342 -4.48 9.85 -5.87
C PHE A 342 -3.74 8.53 -6.04
N ASP A 343 -3.64 7.77 -4.95
CA ASP A 343 -2.95 6.48 -4.87
C ASP A 343 -3.86 5.41 -4.25
N ARG A 344 -3.30 4.26 -3.87
CA ARG A 344 -4.10 3.12 -3.38
C ARG A 344 -4.56 3.22 -1.93
N LEU A 345 -4.22 4.30 -1.24
CA LEU A 345 -4.77 4.65 0.08
C LEU A 345 -5.76 5.82 0.03
N GLY A 346 -5.93 6.49 -1.12
CA GLY A 346 -6.87 7.60 -1.30
C GLY A 346 -6.21 8.81 -1.94
N GLY A 347 -6.66 10.01 -1.56
CA GLY A 347 -6.17 11.28 -2.09
C GLY A 347 -5.38 12.10 -1.06
N ILE A 348 -4.28 12.70 -1.48
CA ILE A 348 -3.55 13.74 -0.75
C ILE A 348 -3.33 14.97 -1.63
N ALA A 349 -3.14 16.14 -1.02
CA ALA A 349 -3.02 17.38 -1.77
C ALA A 349 -2.04 18.38 -1.17
N SER A 350 -1.46 19.21 -2.04
CA SER A 350 -0.61 20.34 -1.71
C SER A 350 -1.31 21.39 -0.85
N GLU A 351 -0.56 22.38 -0.38
CA GLU A 351 -1.11 23.69 -0.04
C GLU A 351 -1.81 24.32 -1.25
N GLN A 352 -2.86 25.11 -0.99
CA GLN A 352 -3.48 25.93 -2.02
C GLN A 352 -2.63 27.18 -2.21
N PHE A 353 -2.60 27.69 -3.44
CA PHE A 353 -1.98 28.97 -3.76
C PHE A 353 -2.87 29.74 -4.76
N ASP A 354 -2.84 31.07 -4.70
CA ASP A 354 -3.54 31.91 -5.67
C ASP A 354 -2.63 32.12 -6.88
N ILE A 355 -3.06 31.67 -8.07
CA ILE A 355 -2.22 31.78 -9.27
C ILE A 355 -1.94 33.23 -9.67
N ASN A 356 -2.78 34.18 -9.24
CA ASN A 356 -2.61 35.60 -9.52
C ASN A 356 -1.68 36.29 -8.51
N GLU A 357 -1.37 35.64 -7.39
CA GLU A 357 -0.37 36.13 -6.42
C GLU A 357 0.96 35.39 -6.60
N ASP A 358 0.89 34.07 -6.82
CA ASP A 358 2.04 33.18 -7.00
C ASP A 358 2.07 32.61 -8.43
N GLY A 359 2.35 33.49 -9.38
CA GLY A 359 2.42 33.12 -10.80
C GLY A 359 3.60 32.18 -11.12
N VAL A 360 4.70 32.27 -10.38
CA VAL A 360 5.85 31.38 -10.59
C VAL A 360 5.50 29.94 -10.21
N GLN A 361 4.79 29.71 -9.10
CA GLN A 361 4.32 28.39 -8.71
C GLN A 361 3.29 27.83 -9.70
N PHE A 362 2.44 28.68 -10.28
CA PHE A 362 1.53 28.28 -11.35
C PHE A 362 2.30 27.78 -12.57
N VAL A 363 3.25 28.57 -13.08
CA VAL A 363 4.13 28.19 -14.22
C VAL A 363 4.85 26.88 -13.92
N PHE A 364 5.46 26.77 -12.73
CA PHE A 364 6.18 25.58 -12.28
C PHE A 364 5.31 24.32 -12.33
N THR A 365 4.05 24.44 -11.90
CA THR A 365 3.09 23.33 -11.90
C THR A 365 2.72 22.91 -13.33
N ILE A 366 2.39 23.86 -14.21
CA ILE A 366 2.01 23.56 -15.59
C ILE A 366 3.18 22.97 -16.39
N LEU A 367 4.37 23.56 -16.28
CA LEU A 367 5.57 23.01 -16.92
C LEU A 367 5.90 21.61 -16.39
N GLY A 368 5.76 21.39 -15.08
CA GLY A 368 5.99 20.07 -14.48
C GLY A 368 5.12 18.99 -15.10
N PHE A 369 3.82 19.25 -15.23
CA PHE A 369 2.88 18.34 -15.89
C PHE A 369 3.25 18.03 -17.34
N LEU A 370 3.76 19.02 -18.08
CA LEU A 370 4.24 18.84 -19.44
C LEU A 370 5.55 18.03 -19.50
N TRP A 371 6.42 18.14 -18.49
CA TRP A 371 7.80 17.63 -18.54
C TRP A 371 8.06 16.31 -17.81
N MET A 372 7.23 15.94 -16.83
CA MET A 372 7.40 14.69 -16.06
C MET A 372 7.61 13.48 -17.00
N ASN A 373 8.37 12.45 -16.66
CA ASN A 373 8.36 11.21 -17.46
C ASN A 373 7.15 10.33 -17.09
N GLU A 374 6.98 9.18 -17.74
CA GLU A 374 5.87 8.25 -17.42
C GLU A 374 5.90 7.78 -15.96
N GLU A 375 7.09 7.47 -15.45
CA GLU A 375 7.27 7.05 -14.06
C GLU A 375 6.78 8.13 -13.07
N LYS A 376 7.18 9.41 -13.27
CA LYS A 376 6.76 10.55 -12.44
C LYS A 376 5.29 10.90 -12.58
N LEU A 377 4.70 10.58 -13.73
CA LEU A 377 3.24 10.65 -13.86
C LEU A 377 2.54 9.55 -13.06
N GLY A 378 3.24 8.50 -12.63
CA GLY A 378 2.71 7.37 -11.88
C GLY A 378 2.47 6.10 -12.70
N PHE A 379 3.07 5.96 -13.89
CA PHE A 379 3.12 4.65 -14.56
C PHE A 379 4.14 3.74 -13.89
N ASP A 380 3.85 2.45 -13.88
CA ASP A 380 4.76 1.40 -13.41
C ASP A 380 5.90 1.20 -14.42
N PRO A 381 7.16 1.49 -14.04
CA PRO A 381 8.31 1.31 -14.93
C PRO A 381 8.69 -0.16 -15.15
N THR A 382 8.17 -1.11 -14.36
CA THR A 382 8.44 -2.54 -14.52
C THR A 382 7.66 -3.17 -15.67
N ILE A 383 6.56 -2.53 -16.10
CA ILE A 383 5.78 -2.94 -17.27
C ILE A 383 6.30 -2.21 -18.50
N ILE A 384 7.15 -2.90 -19.26
CA ILE A 384 7.90 -2.33 -20.37
C ILE A 384 7.05 -2.43 -21.65
N THR A 385 7.07 -1.37 -22.46
CA THR A 385 6.51 -1.39 -23.82
C THR A 385 7.63 -1.16 -24.83
N ALA A 386 7.94 -2.16 -25.65
CA ALA A 386 8.91 -2.05 -26.74
C ALA A 386 8.34 -2.70 -28.00
N ASN A 387 8.54 -2.06 -29.17
CA ASN A 387 8.05 -2.54 -30.46
C ASN A 387 6.55 -2.92 -30.46
N GLN A 388 5.72 -2.14 -29.76
CA GLN A 388 4.28 -2.38 -29.57
C GLN A 388 3.92 -3.62 -28.72
N THR A 389 4.92 -4.31 -28.16
CA THR A 389 4.73 -5.42 -27.24
C THR A 389 4.93 -4.95 -25.81
N ARG A 390 4.05 -5.42 -24.92
CA ARG A 390 4.15 -5.18 -23.47
C ARG A 390 4.69 -6.43 -22.78
N PHE A 391 5.60 -6.26 -21.84
CA PHE A 391 6.14 -7.39 -21.07
C PHE A 391 6.64 -6.94 -19.70
N ILE A 392 6.85 -7.91 -18.82
CA ILE A 392 7.62 -7.76 -17.58
C ILE A 392 8.86 -8.65 -17.65
N GLU A 393 9.88 -8.31 -16.89
CA GLU A 393 11.08 -9.12 -16.71
C GLU A 393 11.09 -9.65 -15.28
N ILE A 394 11.19 -10.98 -15.12
CA ILE A 394 11.25 -11.64 -13.81
C ILE A 394 12.57 -12.38 -13.68
N ASN A 395 13.05 -12.54 -12.45
CA ASN A 395 14.23 -13.35 -12.18
C ASN A 395 13.84 -14.69 -11.55
N ARG A 396 14.05 -15.78 -12.30
CA ARG A 396 13.71 -17.13 -11.88
C ARG A 396 14.86 -18.08 -12.17
N ASN A 397 15.22 -18.92 -11.19
CA ASN A 397 16.29 -19.91 -11.29
C ASN A 397 17.66 -19.34 -11.75
N GLY A 398 17.95 -18.08 -11.41
CA GLY A 398 19.20 -17.41 -11.79
C GLY A 398 19.22 -16.86 -13.22
N SER A 399 18.10 -16.90 -13.94
CA SER A 399 17.94 -16.30 -15.28
C SER A 399 16.82 -15.28 -15.30
N THR A 400 16.97 -14.25 -16.13
CA THR A 400 15.90 -13.30 -16.43
C THR A 400 14.99 -13.88 -17.52
N GLU A 401 13.69 -13.99 -17.23
CA GLU A 401 12.66 -14.42 -18.16
C GLU A 401 11.78 -13.23 -18.55
N ARG A 402 11.39 -13.15 -19.82
CA ARG A 402 10.43 -12.16 -20.32
C ARG A 402 9.05 -12.74 -20.43
N ILE A 403 8.09 -12.09 -19.78
CA ILE A 403 6.70 -12.52 -19.78
C ILE A 403 5.89 -11.50 -20.58
N ILE A 404 5.42 -11.93 -21.74
CA ILE A 404 4.66 -11.10 -22.69
C ILE A 404 3.23 -10.94 -22.20
N ILE A 405 2.75 -9.71 -22.13
CA ILE A 405 1.38 -9.36 -21.73
C ILE A 405 0.50 -9.34 -22.98
N ASP A 406 -0.42 -10.30 -23.07
CA ASP A 406 -1.33 -10.44 -24.21
C ASP A 406 -2.54 -9.50 -24.11
N LYS A 407 -3.20 -9.51 -22.95
CA LYS A 407 -4.42 -8.72 -22.71
C LYS A 407 -4.74 -8.58 -21.23
N VAL A 408 -5.42 -7.49 -20.89
CA VAL A 408 -6.07 -7.33 -19.58
C VAL A 408 -7.25 -8.32 -19.50
N MET A 409 -7.27 -9.14 -18.45
CA MET A 409 -8.39 -10.05 -18.14
C MET A 409 -9.37 -9.38 -17.18
N GLN A 410 -8.84 -8.77 -16.13
CA GLN A 410 -9.62 -8.15 -15.07
C GLN A 410 -8.91 -6.92 -14.55
N ARG A 411 -9.66 -5.86 -14.26
CA ARG A 411 -9.15 -4.66 -13.59
C ARG A 411 -10.15 -4.18 -12.56
N ALA A 412 -9.72 -4.09 -11.30
CA ALA A 412 -10.52 -3.45 -10.26
C ALA A 412 -10.62 -1.95 -10.54
N ARG A 413 -11.86 -1.46 -10.74
CA ARG A 413 -12.15 -0.03 -10.99
C ARG A 413 -12.28 0.75 -9.69
N CYS A 414 -11.20 0.83 -8.91
CA CYS A 414 -11.12 1.65 -7.71
C CYS A 414 -9.78 2.40 -7.63
N ILE A 415 -9.80 3.53 -6.94
CA ILE A 415 -8.63 4.28 -6.48
C ILE A 415 -7.99 3.51 -5.32
N ALA A 416 -8.70 3.43 -4.18
CA ALA A 416 -8.15 2.88 -2.94
C ALA A 416 -8.51 1.40 -2.70
N GLY A 417 -7.56 0.66 -2.13
CA GLY A 417 -7.66 -0.77 -1.83
C GLY A 417 -6.67 -1.62 -2.64
N ARG A 418 -6.93 -2.93 -2.76
CA ARG A 418 -6.02 -3.88 -3.43
C ARG A 418 -5.78 -3.57 -4.91
N ALA A 419 -6.74 -2.89 -5.55
CA ALA A 419 -6.66 -2.49 -6.96
C ALA A 419 -6.17 -3.58 -7.92
N THR A 420 -6.62 -4.83 -7.71
CA THR A 420 -6.11 -6.00 -8.43
C THR A 420 -6.26 -5.85 -9.95
N THR A 421 -5.19 -6.14 -10.67
CA THR A 421 -5.19 -6.31 -12.12
C THR A 421 -4.72 -7.70 -12.47
N CYS A 422 -5.43 -8.36 -13.39
CA CYS A 422 -4.99 -9.62 -13.95
C CYS A 422 -4.79 -9.46 -15.45
N TRP A 423 -3.65 -9.94 -15.97
CA TRP A 423 -3.36 -10.04 -17.38
C TRP A 423 -3.20 -11.49 -17.79
N LYS A 424 -3.69 -11.80 -19.00
CA LYS A 424 -3.25 -13.01 -19.71
C LYS A 424 -1.88 -12.71 -20.27
N ALA A 425 -0.97 -13.66 -20.11
CA ALA A 425 0.40 -13.55 -20.54
C ALA A 425 0.95 -14.90 -21.01
N HIS A 426 2.16 -14.89 -21.54
CA HIS A 426 2.93 -16.09 -21.86
C HIS A 426 4.42 -15.82 -21.74
N LEU A 427 5.22 -16.87 -21.60
CA LEU A 427 6.68 -16.76 -21.66
C LEU A 427 7.12 -16.45 -23.10
N GLU A 428 8.05 -15.51 -23.27
CA GLU A 428 8.59 -15.17 -24.59
C GLU A 428 9.14 -16.42 -25.29
N GLY A 429 8.66 -16.68 -26.51
CA GLY A 429 9.02 -17.88 -27.29
C GLY A 429 8.16 -19.13 -27.03
N CYS A 430 7.29 -19.12 -26.01
CA CYS A 430 6.41 -20.23 -25.64
C CYS A 430 4.93 -19.80 -25.50
N PRO A 431 4.27 -19.31 -26.58
CA PRO A 431 2.88 -18.83 -26.52
C PRO A 431 1.85 -19.91 -26.17
N GLU A 432 2.21 -21.19 -26.28
CA GLU A 432 1.39 -22.35 -25.93
C GLU A 432 1.22 -22.57 -24.42
N VAL A 433 2.06 -21.92 -23.59
CA VAL A 433 1.99 -22.01 -22.12
C VAL A 433 1.37 -20.73 -21.56
N PRO A 434 0.04 -20.69 -21.31
CA PRO A 434 -0.62 -19.49 -20.82
C PRO A 434 -0.27 -19.25 -19.36
N LEU A 435 0.14 -18.02 -19.07
CA LEU A 435 0.33 -17.50 -17.72
C LEU A 435 -0.73 -16.45 -17.42
N VAL A 436 -0.98 -16.25 -16.12
CA VAL A 436 -1.73 -15.11 -15.61
C VAL A 436 -0.80 -14.33 -14.70
N ILE A 437 -0.63 -13.05 -15.02
CA ILE A 437 0.01 -12.09 -14.12
C ILE A 437 -1.11 -11.47 -13.30
N LYS A 438 -1.03 -11.56 -11.98
CA LYS A 438 -1.88 -10.85 -11.04
C LYS A 438 -1.03 -9.86 -10.26
N ASP A 439 -1.32 -8.58 -10.44
CA ASP A 439 -0.77 -7.51 -9.62
C ASP A 439 -1.82 -7.03 -8.62
N SER A 440 -1.42 -6.83 -7.37
CA SER A 440 -2.30 -6.28 -6.34
C SER A 440 -1.54 -5.62 -5.21
N TRP A 441 -2.10 -4.52 -4.70
CA TRP A 441 -1.61 -3.83 -3.52
C TRP A 441 -1.99 -4.59 -2.25
N GLN A 442 -1.03 -4.75 -1.35
CA GLN A 442 -1.18 -5.49 -0.11
C GLN A 442 -0.71 -4.67 1.08
N TYR A 443 -1.42 -4.86 2.19
CA TYR A 443 -1.02 -4.31 3.47
C TYR A 443 0.02 -5.23 4.13
N PRO A 444 1.01 -4.67 4.86
CA PRO A 444 2.04 -5.41 5.59
C PRO A 444 1.56 -6.54 6.47
N GLU A 445 0.36 -6.42 7.01
CA GLU A 445 -0.19 -7.37 7.96
C GLU A 445 -0.76 -8.63 7.29
N ARG A 446 -0.67 -8.75 5.95
CA ARG A 446 -1.15 -9.91 5.20
C ARG A 446 0.00 -10.83 4.80
N ASP A 447 -0.26 -12.13 4.86
CA ASP A 447 0.63 -13.14 4.31
C ASP A 447 0.73 -13.00 2.80
N GLU A 448 1.92 -13.29 2.26
CA GLU A 448 2.19 -13.22 0.83
C GLU A 448 1.41 -14.28 0.06
N GLU A 449 0.56 -13.84 -0.87
CA GLU A 449 -0.31 -14.75 -1.62
C GLU A 449 0.50 -15.70 -2.53
N GLY A 450 1.66 -15.27 -3.02
CA GLY A 450 2.58 -16.11 -3.80
C GLY A 450 3.12 -17.31 -3.03
N GLU A 451 3.41 -17.15 -1.73
CA GLU A 451 3.86 -18.22 -0.84
C GLU A 451 2.80 -19.30 -0.65
N LEU A 452 1.56 -18.88 -0.45
CA LEU A 452 0.41 -19.78 -0.36
C LEU A 452 0.23 -20.59 -1.65
N LEU A 453 0.34 -19.94 -2.82
CA LEU A 453 0.25 -20.61 -4.12
C LEU A 453 1.41 -21.60 -4.34
N ARG A 454 2.61 -21.27 -3.86
CA ARG A 454 3.77 -22.15 -3.93
C ARG A 454 3.55 -23.41 -3.10
N GLU A 455 3.01 -23.28 -1.89
CA GLU A 455 2.70 -24.41 -1.01
C GLU A 455 1.63 -25.35 -1.59
N VAL A 456 0.52 -24.81 -2.09
CA VAL A 456 -0.55 -25.65 -2.69
C VAL A 456 -0.08 -26.33 -3.97
N THR A 457 0.83 -25.70 -4.72
CA THR A 457 1.44 -26.31 -5.90
C THR A 457 2.35 -27.48 -5.50
N ALA A 458 3.16 -27.32 -4.47
CA ALA A 458 4.03 -28.39 -3.96
C ALA A 458 3.24 -29.59 -3.40
N LYS A 459 2.03 -29.35 -2.89
CA LYS A 459 1.11 -30.38 -2.38
C LYS A 459 0.23 -31.03 -3.47
N ASP A 460 0.43 -30.65 -4.72
CA ASP A 460 -0.35 -31.11 -5.87
C ASP A 460 -1.88 -30.99 -5.68
N VAL A 461 -2.33 -29.89 -5.09
CA VAL A 461 -3.77 -29.65 -4.88
C VAL A 461 -4.46 -29.44 -6.24
N VAL A 462 -5.46 -30.26 -6.54
CA VAL A 462 -6.22 -30.20 -7.80
C VAL A 462 -7.17 -28.99 -7.83
N ASN A 463 -7.51 -28.52 -9.03
CA ASN A 463 -8.44 -27.39 -9.28
C ASN A 463 -8.00 -26.02 -8.69
N VAL A 464 -6.70 -25.83 -8.47
CA VAL A 464 -6.12 -24.56 -8.00
C VAL A 464 -5.06 -24.09 -9.00
N ALA A 465 -4.90 -22.77 -9.14
CA ALA A 465 -3.84 -22.16 -9.93
C ALA A 465 -2.45 -22.68 -9.50
N ARG A 466 -1.58 -22.93 -10.48
CA ARG A 466 -0.24 -23.45 -10.26
C ARG A 466 0.77 -22.32 -10.21
N TYR A 467 1.56 -22.27 -9.15
CA TYR A 467 2.57 -21.27 -8.92
C TYR A 467 3.63 -21.28 -10.03
N TYR A 468 3.96 -20.09 -10.54
CA TYR A 468 5.08 -19.89 -11.47
C TYR A 468 6.17 -19.03 -10.82
N HIS A 469 5.80 -17.85 -10.35
CA HIS A 469 6.71 -16.88 -9.72
C HIS A 469 5.91 -15.86 -8.89
N HIS A 470 6.52 -15.23 -7.90
CA HIS A 470 5.99 -14.01 -7.29
C HIS A 470 7.12 -13.12 -6.81
N GLU A 471 6.85 -11.82 -6.76
CA GLU A 471 7.77 -10.82 -6.23
C GLU A 471 7.01 -9.58 -5.74
N THR A 472 7.64 -8.84 -4.84
CA THR A 472 7.23 -7.47 -4.52
C THR A 472 7.78 -6.56 -5.61
N VAL A 473 6.93 -5.70 -6.19
CA VAL A 473 7.35 -4.79 -7.25
C VAL A 473 8.34 -3.77 -6.70
N GLN A 474 9.46 -3.59 -7.40
CA GLN A 474 10.49 -2.64 -7.02
C GLN A 474 10.66 -1.54 -8.07
N VAL A 475 10.72 -0.30 -7.60
CA VAL A 475 10.98 0.88 -8.43
C VAL A 475 12.24 1.56 -7.93
N ARG A 476 13.25 1.67 -8.81
CA ARG A 476 14.61 2.14 -8.48
C ARG A 476 15.30 1.28 -7.41
N GLY A 477 15.05 -0.03 -7.41
CA GLY A 477 15.64 -0.98 -6.46
C GLY A 477 15.10 -0.89 -5.03
N MET A 478 13.97 -0.21 -4.83
CA MET A 478 13.25 -0.16 -3.56
C MET A 478 11.83 -0.68 -3.78
N ASP A 479 11.27 -1.32 -2.76
CA ASP A 479 9.87 -1.74 -2.78
C ASP A 479 8.97 -0.55 -3.12
N ASP A 480 8.00 -0.78 -3.99
CA ASP A 480 7.08 0.24 -4.49
C ASP A 480 6.00 0.59 -3.45
N ASP A 481 6.40 1.04 -2.27
CA ASP A 481 5.47 1.34 -1.20
C ASP A 481 4.84 2.74 -1.33
N ILE A 482 3.60 2.88 -0.87
CA ILE A 482 2.88 4.16 -0.99
C ILE A 482 3.51 5.27 -0.16
N ARG A 483 4.05 4.97 1.03
CA ARG A 483 4.54 5.98 1.97
C ARG A 483 5.81 6.63 1.46
N ASN A 484 6.78 5.83 1.00
CA ASN A 484 8.09 6.31 0.60
C ASN A 484 8.19 6.47 -0.92
N ASN A 485 7.81 5.46 -1.71
CA ASN A 485 8.01 5.50 -3.16
C ASN A 485 7.04 6.48 -3.84
N ILE A 486 5.74 6.39 -3.52
CA ILE A 486 4.71 7.23 -4.13
C ILE A 486 4.63 8.60 -3.46
N ARG A 487 4.50 8.64 -2.14
CA ARG A 487 4.30 9.89 -1.38
C ARG A 487 5.58 10.55 -0.91
N GLY A 488 6.76 9.99 -1.20
CA GLY A 488 8.05 10.61 -0.86
C GLY A 488 8.26 10.88 0.63
N GLY A 489 7.61 10.13 1.52
CA GLY A 489 7.72 10.30 2.97
C GLY A 489 6.95 11.51 3.53
N LEU A 490 6.02 12.10 2.77
CA LEU A 490 5.19 13.22 3.26
C LEU A 490 4.48 12.87 4.57
N ASP A 491 4.64 13.73 5.57
CA ASP A 491 4.04 13.57 6.89
C ASP A 491 2.57 14.03 6.87
N MET A 492 1.66 13.06 6.80
CA MET A 492 0.21 13.27 6.78
C MET A 492 -0.31 13.96 8.04
N THR A 493 0.41 13.86 9.17
CA THR A 493 0.01 14.51 10.43
C THR A 493 0.13 16.02 10.37
N ARG A 494 0.88 16.54 9.39
CA ARG A 494 1.07 17.98 9.15
C ARG A 494 0.06 18.58 8.17
N ALA A 495 -0.89 17.79 7.67
CA ALA A 495 -1.98 18.30 6.84
C ALA A 495 -2.82 19.33 7.60
N VAL A 496 -3.27 20.37 6.92
CA VAL A 496 -4.05 21.47 7.53
C VAL A 496 -5.37 20.96 8.12
N ASN A 497 -5.95 19.92 7.51
CA ASN A 497 -7.18 19.30 7.97
C ASN A 497 -6.95 18.06 8.84
N TYR A 498 -5.71 17.80 9.28
CA TYR A 498 -5.43 16.67 10.17
C TYR A 498 -6.13 16.88 11.52
N ARG A 499 -6.84 15.85 11.98
CA ARG A 499 -7.44 15.80 13.31
C ARG A 499 -6.92 14.55 14.01
N PRO A 500 -6.30 14.67 15.19
CA PRO A 500 -5.92 13.49 15.96
C PRO A 500 -7.20 12.76 16.40
N GLU A 501 -7.33 11.51 15.97
CA GLU A 501 -8.43 10.63 16.36
C GLU A 501 -8.37 10.37 17.89
N PRO A 502 -9.50 10.47 18.63
CA PRO A 502 -9.55 10.02 20.01
C PRO A 502 -9.24 8.51 20.11
N SER A 503 -8.52 8.10 21.15
CA SER A 503 -7.97 6.76 21.40
C SER A 503 -8.99 5.60 21.52
N ARG A 504 -10.24 5.78 21.09
CA ARG A 504 -11.34 4.79 21.17
C ARG A 504 -11.99 4.52 19.80
N LEU A 505 -11.17 4.10 18.84
CA LEU A 505 -11.43 3.01 17.89
C LEU A 505 -10.16 2.97 17.03
N MET A 506 -9.19 2.15 17.41
CA MET A 506 -8.05 1.92 16.53
C MET A 506 -8.52 1.13 15.30
N LEU A 507 -9.03 1.83 14.28
CA LEU A 507 -8.67 1.52 12.91
C LEU A 507 -7.18 1.87 12.76
N ARG A 508 -6.30 1.04 13.33
CA ARG A 508 -4.88 1.01 12.95
C ARG A 508 -4.89 0.83 11.43
N GLY A 509 -4.45 1.83 10.66
CA GLY A 509 -4.20 1.62 9.23
C GLY A 509 -4.68 2.68 8.25
N LYS A 510 -4.86 3.95 8.62
CA LYS A 510 -4.99 5.01 7.59
C LYS A 510 -3.95 6.12 7.65
N ALA A 511 -3.58 6.60 8.84
CA ALA A 511 -2.57 7.68 8.94
C ALA A 511 -1.12 7.22 8.70
N ALA A 512 -0.84 5.91 8.79
CA ALA A 512 0.49 5.31 8.63
C ALA A 512 0.44 4.02 7.79
N ALA A 513 -0.58 3.85 6.96
CA ALA A 513 -0.67 2.67 6.12
C ALA A 513 0.47 2.66 5.10
N VAL A 514 1.23 1.58 5.13
CA VAL A 514 2.12 1.18 4.05
C VAL A 514 1.33 0.16 3.25
N ALA A 515 1.40 0.21 1.92
CA ALA A 515 0.98 -0.88 1.07
C ALA A 515 1.94 -0.97 -0.11
N TRP A 516 2.18 -2.18 -0.58
CA TRP A 516 3.08 -2.47 -1.69
C TRP A 516 2.41 -3.39 -2.72
N PRO A 517 2.77 -3.33 -4.00
CA PRO A 517 2.28 -4.24 -5.01
C PRO A 517 3.02 -5.57 -4.92
N GLN A 518 2.25 -6.65 -4.94
CA GLN A 518 2.77 -7.99 -5.19
C GLN A 518 2.33 -8.43 -6.58
N THR A 519 3.30 -8.78 -7.41
CA THR A 519 3.07 -9.42 -8.70
C THR A 519 3.21 -10.94 -8.54
N ILE A 520 2.20 -11.66 -9.00
CA ILE A 520 2.10 -13.11 -8.89
C ILE A 520 1.84 -13.67 -10.28
N LEU A 521 2.71 -14.57 -10.72
CA LEU A 521 2.53 -15.35 -11.93
C LEU A 521 2.07 -16.75 -11.58
N PHE A 522 1.00 -17.19 -12.23
CA PHE A 522 0.51 -18.54 -12.10
C PHE A 522 -0.03 -19.07 -13.42
N HIS A 523 0.06 -20.38 -13.58
CA HIS A 523 -0.51 -21.12 -14.68
C HIS A 523 -1.90 -21.64 -14.27
N VAL A 524 -2.87 -21.53 -15.16
CA VAL A 524 -4.19 -22.14 -14.97
C VAL A 524 -4.24 -23.39 -15.84
N SER A 525 -4.11 -24.57 -15.24
CA SER A 525 -4.26 -25.84 -15.97
C SER A 525 -5.74 -26.05 -16.31
N ASN A 526 -6.05 -26.16 -17.60
CA ASN A 526 -7.34 -26.68 -18.06
C ASN A 526 -7.33 -28.21 -17.94
N GLU A 527 -7.40 -28.73 -16.72
CA GLU A 527 -7.82 -30.12 -16.52
C GLU A 527 -8.91 -30.13 -15.45
N GLY A 528 -10.14 -30.31 -15.92
CA GLY A 528 -11.40 -30.28 -15.20
C GLY A 528 -12.56 -30.29 -16.17
#